data_AF-A0A484H860-F1
#
_entry.id   AF-A0A484H860-F1
#
_cell.length_a   1.000
_cell.length_b   1.000
_cell.length_c   1.000
_cell.angle_alpha   90.00
_cell.angle_beta   90.00
_cell.angle_gamma   90.00
#
_symmetry.space_group_name_H-M   'P 1'
#
loop_
_entity.id
_entity.type
_entity.pdbx_description
1 polymer ?
#
loop_
_entity_poly.entity_id
_entity_poly.type
_entity_poly.pdbx_seq_one_letter_code
_entity_poly.pdbx_strand_id
1 'polypeptide(L)'
;MLSTRIGIHAHERLAPQRIRINLDLAVCEDNCPVDDKLESVVCYETLLRRVRDIVANGHVNLVETLAERIMTICLQDVRVQSTVVKIEKIDLFTDVGSVGVEIERLKT
;
A
#
# COMPACT_ATOMS: atom_id res chain seq x y z
N MET A 1 8.66 5.05 4.23
CA MET A 1 8.08 4.70 5.55
C MET A 1 6.97 5.66 5.87
N LEU A 2 5.86 5.17 6.41
CA LEU A 2 4.75 6.00 6.88
C LEU A 2 4.50 5.76 8.37
N SER A 3 3.97 6.77 9.06
CA SER A 3 3.57 6.67 10.46
C SER A 3 2.05 6.66 10.53
N THR A 4 1.47 5.69 11.24
CA THR A 4 0.02 5.55 11.34
C THR A 4 -0.41 4.87 12.64
N ARG A 5 -1.64 5.11 13.06
CA ARG A 5 -2.21 4.46 14.25
C ARG A 5 -2.82 3.14 13.80
N ILE A 6 -2.12 2.04 14.09
CA ILE A 6 -2.52 0.72 13.62
C ILE A 6 -2.35 -0.35 14.68
N GLY A 7 -3.38 -1.18 14.88
CA GLY A 7 -3.33 -2.28 15.84
C GLY A 7 -4.56 -2.43 16.72
N ILE A 8 -4.67 -3.57 17.39
CA ILE A 8 -5.81 -3.92 18.25
C ILE A 8 -5.48 -3.76 19.74
N HIS A 9 -4.19 -3.80 20.12
CA HIS A 9 -3.81 -3.73 21.52
C HIS A 9 -3.88 -2.30 22.04
N ALA A 10 -4.18 -2.15 23.34
CA ALA A 10 -4.33 -0.84 23.96
C ALA A 10 -3.09 0.05 23.79
N HIS A 11 -1.88 -0.52 23.89
CA HIS A 11 -0.63 0.22 23.68
C HIS A 11 -0.46 0.71 22.23
N GLU A 12 -0.94 -0.06 21.24
CA GLU A 12 -0.90 0.31 19.82
C GLU A 12 -1.84 1.49 19.50
N ARG A 13 -2.85 1.70 20.35
CA ARG A 13 -3.74 2.85 20.24
C ARG A 13 -3.15 4.13 20.83
N LEU A 14 -2.08 4.06 21.62
CA LEU A 14 -1.51 5.22 22.31
C LEU A 14 -0.56 6.03 21.42
N ALA A 15 0.19 5.37 20.54
CA ALA A 15 1.19 6.01 19.70
C ALA A 15 1.12 5.50 18.25
N PRO A 16 1.43 6.34 17.26
CA PRO A 16 1.54 5.89 15.89
C PRO A 16 2.76 4.98 15.72
N GLN A 17 2.66 4.00 14.84
CA GLN A 17 3.70 3.04 14.51
C GLN A 17 4.28 3.32 13.13
N ARG A 18 5.55 3.01 12.92
CA ARG A 18 6.16 3.05 11.59
C ARG A 18 5.81 1.78 10.82
N ILE A 19 5.30 1.96 9.62
CA ILE A 19 5.04 0.90 8.67
C ILE A 19 5.85 1.09 7.38
N ARG A 20 6.29 -0.04 6.79
CA ARG A 20 6.75 -0.13 5.42
C ARG A 20 5.58 -0.59 4.57
N ILE A 21 5.40 0.05 3.42
CA ILE A 21 4.44 -0.37 2.40
C ILE A 21 5.23 -0.54 1.11
N ASN A 22 5.13 -1.72 0.49
CA ASN A 22 5.66 -1.99 -0.83
C ASN A 22 4.48 -2.32 -1.75
N LEU A 23 4.52 -1.79 -2.98
CA LEU A 23 3.49 -1.95 -3.98
C LEU A 23 4.14 -2.38 -5.28
N ASP A 24 3.80 -3.58 -5.75
CA ASP A 24 4.20 -4.06 -7.05
C ASP A 24 2.98 -4.10 -7.95
N LEU A 25 3.07 -3.49 -9.13
CA LEU A 25 1.95 -3.35 -10.07
C LEU A 25 2.36 -3.97 -11.40
N ALA A 26 1.61 -4.96 -11.88
CA ALA A 26 1.69 -5.35 -13.28
C ALA A 26 0.80 -4.42 -14.08
N VAL A 27 1.37 -3.68 -15.02
CA VAL A 27 0.66 -2.69 -15.84
C VAL A 27 0.67 -3.14 -17.30
N CYS A 28 -0.47 -3.00 -17.96
CA CYS A 28 -0.57 -3.13 -19.39
C CYS A 28 -0.28 -1.77 -20.00
N GLU A 29 0.81 -1.66 -20.74
CA GLU A 29 1.03 -0.54 -21.63
C GLU A 29 0.22 -0.81 -22.89
N ASP A 30 -0.72 0.08 -23.23
CA ASP A 30 -1.31 0.05 -24.57
C ASP A 30 -0.16 0.09 -25.59
N ASN A 31 -0.34 -0.50 -26.78
CA ASN A 31 0.69 -0.60 -27.85
C ASN A 31 1.29 0.75 -28.34
N CYS A 32 1.06 1.86 -27.63
CA CYS A 32 1.84 3.07 -27.75
C CYS A 32 3.29 2.83 -27.30
N PRO A 33 4.28 3.35 -28.04
CA PRO A 33 5.65 3.36 -27.56
C PRO A 33 5.72 4.08 -26.21
N VAL A 34 6.59 3.60 -25.31
CA VAL A 34 6.97 4.32 -24.09
C VAL A 34 7.54 5.67 -24.52
N ASP A 35 6.70 6.70 -24.50
CA ASP A 35 7.01 8.00 -25.11
C ASP A 35 7.42 9.07 -24.09
N ASP A 36 7.90 8.62 -22.91
CA ASP A 36 8.32 9.44 -21.77
C ASP A 36 7.26 10.48 -21.34
N LYS A 37 5.98 10.21 -21.62
CA LYS A 37 4.86 11.02 -21.18
C LYS A 37 4.22 10.40 -19.95
N LEU A 38 4.04 11.22 -18.92
CA LEU A 38 3.39 10.84 -17.67
C LEU A 38 1.96 10.31 -17.89
N GLU A 39 1.28 10.79 -18.93
CA GLU A 39 -0.08 10.40 -19.30
C GLU A 39 -0.17 8.95 -19.78
N SER A 40 0.93 8.39 -20.31
CA SER A 40 1.00 7.04 -20.87
C SER A 40 1.30 5.96 -19.81
N VAL A 41 1.70 6.36 -18.59
CA VAL A 41 2.16 5.44 -17.53
C VAL A 41 1.30 5.52 -16.27
N VAL A 42 1.36 4.49 -15.42
CA VAL A 42 0.75 4.57 -14.09
C VAL A 42 1.56 5.54 -13.22
N CYS A 43 0.94 6.66 -12.85
CA CYS A 43 1.59 7.70 -12.07
C CYS A 43 1.71 7.28 -10.60
N TYR A 44 2.90 6.81 -10.20
CA TYR A 44 3.17 6.45 -8.81
C TYR A 44 3.02 7.62 -7.83
N GLU A 45 3.18 8.89 -8.27
CA GLU A 45 2.97 10.06 -7.40
C GLU A 45 1.50 10.17 -6.98
N THR A 46 0.59 9.95 -7.94
CA THR A 46 -0.87 9.93 -7.68
C THR A 46 -1.22 8.79 -6.72
N LEU A 47 -0.65 7.60 -6.95
CA LEU A 47 -0.86 6.46 -6.07
C LEU A 47 -0.33 6.71 -4.66
N LEU A 48 0.89 7.26 -4.54
CA LEU A 48 1.51 7.59 -3.27
C LEU A 48 0.68 8.61 -2.48
N ARG A 49 0.08 9.60 -3.14
CA ARG A 49 -0.83 10.56 -2.52
C ARG A 49 -2.06 9.86 -1.94
N ARG A 50 -2.73 9.02 -2.73
CA ARG A 50 -3.91 8.26 -2.27
C ARG A 50 -3.58 7.31 -1.12
N VAL A 51 -2.43 6.64 -1.16
CA VAL A 51 -1.97 5.78 -0.07
C VAL A 51 -1.74 6.59 1.21
N ARG A 52 -1.12 7.77 1.11
CA ARG A 52 -0.96 8.67 2.27
C ARG A 52 -2.31 9.09 2.85
N ASP A 53 -3.29 9.40 1.99
CA ASP A 53 -4.63 9.76 2.44
C ASP A 53 -5.32 8.61 3.18
N ILE A 54 -5.22 7.36 2.69
CA ILE A 54 -5.72 6.18 3.42
C ILE A 54 -5.06 6.05 4.79
N VAL A 55 -3.73 6.17 4.82
CA VAL A 55 -2.93 5.96 6.02
C VAL A 55 -3.16 7.07 7.06
N ALA A 56 -3.48 8.28 6.62
CA ALA A 56 -3.85 9.41 7.46
C ALA A 56 -5.31 9.37 7.94
N ASN A 57 -6.15 8.50 7.36
CA ASN A 57 -7.58 8.40 7.68
C ASN A 57 -7.85 7.61 8.98
N GLY A 58 -7.34 8.16 10.09
CA GLY A 58 -7.62 7.68 11.43
C GLY A 58 -6.92 6.37 11.80
N HIS A 59 -7.47 5.69 12.81
CA HIS A 59 -6.93 4.44 13.35
C HIS A 59 -7.43 3.24 12.53
N VAL A 60 -6.52 2.34 12.17
CA VAL A 60 -6.86 1.06 11.54
C VAL A 60 -6.57 -0.08 12.52
N ASN A 61 -7.50 -1.01 12.71
CA ASN A 61 -7.27 -2.10 13.66
C ASN A 61 -6.26 -3.13 13.13
N LEU A 62 -6.33 -3.45 11.84
CA LEU A 62 -5.65 -4.59 11.22
C LEU A 62 -4.81 -4.16 10.02
N VAL A 63 -3.61 -4.71 9.88
CA VAL A 63 -2.75 -4.47 8.71
C VAL A 63 -3.36 -5.03 7.44
N GLU A 64 -4.14 -6.10 7.58
CA GLU A 64 -4.98 -6.73 6.55
C GLU A 64 -5.98 -5.71 6.00
N THR A 65 -6.70 -4.99 6.87
CA THR A 65 -7.66 -3.97 6.44
C THR A 65 -6.98 -2.82 5.71
N LEU A 66 -5.79 -2.41 6.16
CA LEU A 66 -5.04 -1.37 5.46
C LEU A 66 -4.57 -1.85 4.08
N ALA A 67 -4.05 -3.07 3.99
CA ALA A 67 -3.61 -3.67 2.74
C ALA A 67 -4.76 -3.78 1.74
N GLU A 68 -5.94 -4.22 2.19
CA GLU A 68 -7.16 -4.31 1.37
C GLU A 68 -7.60 -2.96 0.79
N ARG A 69 -7.56 -1.90 1.60
CA ARG A 69 -7.89 -0.54 1.15
C ARG A 69 -6.93 -0.05 0.09
N ILE A 70 -5.63 -0.29 0.28
CA ILE A 70 -4.59 0.10 -0.68
C ILE A 70 -4.73 -0.71 -1.97
N MET A 71 -4.91 -2.03 -1.87
CA MET A 71 -5.14 -2.92 -3.01
C MET A 71 -6.33 -2.44 -3.86
N THR A 72 -7.43 -2.07 -3.21
CA THR A 72 -8.62 -1.53 -3.89
C THR A 72 -8.27 -0.28 -4.70
N ILE A 73 -7.47 0.64 -4.16
CA ILE A 73 -7.05 1.85 -4.89
C ILE A 73 -6.11 1.51 -6.05
N CYS A 74 -5.14 0.62 -5.86
CA CYS A 74 -4.23 0.22 -6.94
C CYS A 74 -4.99 -0.32 -8.15
N LEU A 75 -5.99 -1.17 -7.92
CA LEU A 75 -6.78 -1.79 -8.98
C LEU A 75 -7.80 -0.83 -9.64
N GLN A 76 -8.01 0.38 -9.12
CA GLN A 76 -8.89 1.37 -9.78
C GLN A 76 -8.30 1.91 -11.08
N ASP A 77 -6.97 1.92 -11.24
CA ASP A 77 -6.35 2.32 -12.49
C ASP A 77 -6.55 1.20 -13.52
N VAL A 78 -7.21 1.51 -14.64
CA VAL A 78 -7.55 0.55 -15.70
C VAL A 78 -6.33 -0.18 -16.27
N ARG A 79 -5.15 0.47 -16.25
CA ARG A 79 -3.90 -0.08 -16.79
C ARG A 79 -3.34 -1.18 -15.90
N VAL A 80 -3.65 -1.17 -14.61
CA VAL A 80 -3.17 -2.17 -13.64
C VAL A 80 -3.92 -3.49 -13.84
N GLN A 81 -3.17 -4.54 -14.17
CA GLN A 81 -3.63 -5.92 -14.40
C GLN A 81 -3.53 -6.78 -13.14
N SER A 82 -2.49 -6.58 -12.34
CA SER A 82 -2.37 -7.22 -11.03
C SER A 82 -1.61 -6.32 -10.07
N THR A 83 -1.73 -6.61 -8.78
CA THR A 83 -1.05 -5.86 -7.73
C THR A 83 -0.65 -6.80 -6.61
N VAL A 84 0.54 -6.59 -6.06
CA VAL A 84 0.98 -7.12 -4.77
C VAL A 84 1.10 -5.95 -3.79
N VAL A 85 0.48 -6.09 -2.62
CA VAL A 85 0.59 -5.11 -1.52
C VAL A 85 1.20 -5.80 -0.32
N LYS A 86 2.37 -5.31 0.09
CA LYS A 86 3.06 -5.76 1.31
C LYS A 86 3.08 -4.64 2.35
N ILE A 87 2.61 -4.92 3.56
CA ILE A 87 2.66 -3.98 4.69
C ILE A 87 3.38 -4.63 5.86
N GLU A 88 4.39 -3.94 6.40
CA GLU A 88 5.23 -4.42 7.49
C GLU A 88 5.28 -3.41 8.64
N LYS A 89 5.18 -3.90 9.88
CA LYS A 89 5.46 -3.19 11.13
C LYS A 89 6.91 -3.45 11.51
N ILE A 90 7.72 -2.39 11.62
CA ILE A 90 9.19 -2.51 11.69
C ILE A 90 9.72 -2.44 13.13
N ASP A 91 9.04 -1.72 14.02
CA ASP A 91 9.60 -1.39 15.35
C ASP A 91 8.92 -2.12 16.51
N LEU A 92 8.07 -3.10 16.22
CA LEU A 92 7.30 -3.77 17.27
C LEU A 92 8.05 -4.89 17.99
N PHE A 93 9.04 -5.49 17.33
CA PHE A 93 9.66 -6.73 17.78
C PHE A 93 11.18 -6.58 17.75
N THR A 94 11.84 -7.06 18.81
CA THR A 94 13.30 -6.96 18.97
C THR A 94 14.04 -8.20 18.47
N ASP A 95 13.30 -9.28 18.25
CA ASP A 95 13.76 -10.60 17.84
C ASP A 95 13.56 -10.88 16.33
N VAL A 96 12.78 -10.05 15.63
CA VAL A 96 12.55 -10.14 14.18
C VAL A 96 12.65 -8.77 13.50
N GLY A 97 13.12 -8.74 12.26
CA GLY A 97 13.32 -7.48 11.53
C GLY A 97 12.03 -6.72 11.17
N SER A 98 10.92 -7.44 10.96
CA SER A 98 9.57 -6.88 10.82
C SER A 98 8.53 -8.00 10.73
N VAL A 99 7.25 -7.69 11.00
CA VAL A 99 6.11 -8.58 10.74
C VAL A 99 5.02 -7.86 9.97
N GLY A 100 4.19 -8.59 9.23
CA GLY A 100 3.23 -7.95 8.34
C GLY A 100 2.41 -8.93 7.51
N VAL A 101 1.76 -8.39 6.49
CA VAL A 101 0.97 -9.15 5.52
C VAL A 101 1.34 -8.77 4.09
N GLU A 102 1.22 -9.75 3.20
CA GLU A 102 1.36 -9.60 1.76
C GLU A 102 0.11 -10.19 1.11
N ILE A 103 -0.52 -9.41 0.25
CA ILE A 103 -1.70 -9.85 -0.51
C ILE A 103 -1.48 -9.56 -1.99
N GLU A 104 -1.93 -10.49 -2.83
CA GLU A 104 -1.85 -10.41 -4.28
C GLU A 104 -3.25 -10.52 -4.88
N ARG A 105 -3.52 -9.72 -5.92
CA ARG A 105 -4.72 -9.86 -6.75
C ARG A 105 -4.44 -9.64 -8.21
N LEU A 106 -5.10 -10.47 -9.03
CA LEU A 106 -5.29 -10.23 -10.45
C LEU A 106 -6.62 -9.51 -10.65
N LYS A 107 -6.64 -8.54 -11.55
CA LYS A 107 -7.86 -7.88 -12.02
C LYS A 107 -8.57 -8.84 -12.97
N THR A 108 -9.76 -9.28 -12.59
CA THR A 108 -10.64 -10.12 -13.41
C THR A 108 -11.51 -9.29 -14.34
#